data_AF-A0A1M6UCK7-F1
#
_entry.id   AF-A0A1M6UCK7-F1
#
_cell.length_a   1.000
_cell.length_b   1.000
_cell.length_c   1.000
_cell.angle_alpha   90.00
_cell.angle_beta   90.00
_cell.angle_gamma   90.00
#
_symmetry.space_group_name_H-M   'P 1'
#
loop_
_entity.id
_entity.type
_entity.pdbx_description
1 polymer ?
#
loop_
_entity_poly.entity_id
_entity_poly.type
_entity_poly.pdbx_seq_one_letter_code
_entity_poly.pdbx_strand_id
1 'polypeptide(L)'
;MSIFPKRTIQGETVTIHWNFNTSNLNDFHVLPWVRIGIKNPLGKVTMLFEGHVLGLPDEPKELKTEEPKLKYLNKSVPLLLLADYLSGKHKKEKLVEILENIQSGRHYYFTYKVPKNAPLGKYHLISEIHINGELRLSKTAADDFFFVEKMSSKKIEKFNDHHQVLIFNHSPEKTPVKIVGCIPTLEGKMQTTVNVFEMGGYEEKKVPLTTSLSFLLYNEERQVIPLQESFTNLLLRNQQISSLNKSGGDIYLFKKENTEAYHLNESQRILWQKANGLLKTESLTKNERMLLEEMVAEDLIHYLSL
;
A
#
# COMPACT_ATOMS: atom_id res chain seq x y z
N MET A 1 3.95 15.29 -11.16
CA MET A 1 3.38 13.93 -11.26
C MET A 1 3.39 13.29 -9.90
N SER A 2 2.51 12.33 -9.68
CA SER A 2 2.64 11.43 -8.53
C SER A 2 2.35 9.98 -8.96
N ILE A 3 3.00 9.01 -8.34
CA ILE A 3 2.91 7.58 -8.69
C ILE A 3 2.68 6.78 -7.43
N PHE A 4 1.64 5.96 -7.39
CA PHE A 4 1.30 5.15 -6.23
C PHE A 4 0.95 3.70 -6.61
N PRO A 5 1.56 2.71 -5.94
CA PRO A 5 2.70 2.88 -5.02
C PRO A 5 4.02 3.18 -5.75
N LYS A 6 5.03 3.66 -5.01
CA LYS A 6 6.40 3.85 -5.56
C LYS A 6 7.18 2.55 -5.65
N ARG A 7 6.77 1.55 -4.89
CA ARG A 7 7.29 0.18 -4.91
C ARG A 7 6.13 -0.78 -5.13
N THR A 8 6.22 -1.66 -6.12
CA THR A 8 5.16 -2.64 -6.45
C THR A 8 5.76 -4.02 -6.74
N ILE A 9 4.91 -5.02 -6.96
CA ILE A 9 5.32 -6.37 -7.35
C ILE A 9 4.67 -6.77 -8.69
N GLN A 10 5.12 -7.88 -9.26
CA GLN A 10 4.54 -8.43 -10.48
C GLN A 10 3.06 -8.80 -10.29
N GLY A 11 2.21 -8.47 -11.25
CA GLY A 11 0.77 -8.75 -11.20
C GLY A 11 -0.09 -7.64 -10.56
N GLU A 12 0.53 -6.72 -9.82
CA GLU A 12 -0.13 -5.61 -9.14
C GLU A 12 -0.32 -4.38 -10.05
N THR A 13 -1.09 -3.40 -9.56
CA THR A 13 -1.40 -2.17 -10.30
C THR A 13 -0.69 -0.96 -9.70
N VAL A 14 -0.17 -0.11 -10.57
CA VAL A 14 0.34 1.22 -10.24
C VAL A 14 -0.59 2.27 -10.82
N THR A 15 -0.92 3.28 -10.03
CA THR A 15 -1.69 4.45 -10.46
C THR A 15 -0.76 5.63 -10.67
N ILE A 16 -0.86 6.26 -11.82
CA ILE A 16 -0.11 7.44 -12.20
C ILE A 16 -1.08 8.61 -12.22
N HIS A 17 -0.80 9.61 -11.40
CA HIS A 17 -1.50 10.89 -11.41
C HIS A 17 -0.71 11.91 -12.22
N TRP A 18 -1.34 12.39 -13.29
CA TRP A 18 -0.83 13.47 -14.13
C TRP A 18 -1.61 14.75 -13.87
N ASN A 19 -0.90 15.80 -13.48
CA ASN A 19 -1.47 17.13 -13.30
C ASN A 19 -1.03 18.03 -14.46
N PHE A 20 -2.00 18.42 -15.27
CA PHE A 20 -1.81 19.40 -16.32
C PHE A 20 -2.20 20.79 -15.78
N ASN A 21 -1.21 21.57 -15.40
CA ASN A 21 -1.43 22.89 -14.84
C ASN A 21 -1.80 23.89 -15.95
N THR A 22 -3.00 24.44 -15.90
CA THR A 22 -3.51 25.48 -16.81
C THR A 22 -3.47 26.89 -16.21
N SER A 23 -2.94 27.07 -15.00
CA SER A 23 -2.92 28.35 -14.27
C SER A 23 -2.26 29.52 -15.01
N ASN A 24 -1.36 29.21 -15.94
CA ASN A 24 -0.61 30.22 -16.70
C ASN A 24 -1.25 30.53 -18.06
N LEU A 25 -2.38 29.90 -18.39
CA LEU A 25 -3.14 30.21 -19.60
C LEU A 25 -4.06 31.40 -19.31
N ASN A 26 -3.73 32.54 -19.92
CA ASN A 26 -4.58 33.72 -19.93
C ASN A 26 -5.20 33.86 -21.32
N ASP A 27 -6.52 34.01 -21.40
CA ASP A 27 -7.31 34.39 -22.59
C ASP A 27 -7.30 33.43 -23.80
N PHE A 28 -6.42 32.42 -23.83
CA PHE A 28 -6.31 31.47 -24.94
C PHE A 28 -6.31 30.02 -24.47
N HIS A 29 -6.96 29.15 -25.25
CA HIS A 29 -6.88 27.70 -25.08
C HIS A 29 -5.60 27.15 -25.71
N VAL A 30 -5.16 25.99 -25.23
CA VAL A 30 -4.07 25.20 -25.83
C VAL A 30 -4.54 23.76 -26.04
N LEU A 31 -4.03 23.11 -27.07
CA LEU A 31 -4.35 21.71 -27.38
C LEU A 31 -3.05 20.89 -27.57
N PRO A 32 -2.19 20.79 -26.55
CA PRO A 32 -0.94 20.05 -26.66
C PRO A 32 -1.17 18.58 -27.02
N TRP A 33 -0.22 18.00 -27.75
CA TRP A 33 -0.12 16.55 -27.91
C TRP A 33 0.63 15.96 -26.73
N VAL A 34 0.04 15.00 -26.03
CA VAL A 34 0.55 14.46 -24.77
C VAL A 34 0.80 12.97 -24.92
N ARG A 35 1.94 12.53 -24.38
CA ARG A 35 2.33 11.12 -24.34
C ARG A 35 2.63 10.71 -22.91
N ILE A 36 1.80 9.83 -22.37
CA ILE A 36 1.99 9.20 -21.06
C ILE A 36 2.23 7.72 -21.27
N GLY A 37 3.35 7.21 -20.78
CA GLY A 37 3.73 5.81 -20.94
C GLY A 37 4.69 5.35 -19.87
N ILE A 38 5.07 4.09 -19.92
CA ILE A 38 6.03 3.48 -18.99
C ILE A 38 7.08 2.74 -19.78
N LYS A 39 8.34 3.04 -19.49
CA LYS A 39 9.51 2.32 -19.97
C LYS A 39 9.99 1.35 -18.89
N ASN A 40 10.01 0.07 -19.22
CA ASN A 40 10.52 -0.96 -18.31
C ASN A 40 12.07 -0.97 -18.28
N PRO A 41 12.69 -1.69 -17.33
CA PRO A 41 14.15 -1.82 -17.23
C PRO A 41 14.84 -2.36 -18.50
N LEU A 42 14.13 -3.16 -19.30
CA LEU A 42 14.63 -3.70 -20.57
C LEU A 42 14.46 -2.73 -21.74
N GLY A 43 13.94 -1.52 -21.49
CA GLY A 43 13.73 -0.48 -22.49
C GLY A 43 12.42 -0.55 -23.28
N LYS A 44 11.58 -1.56 -23.04
CA LYS A 44 10.26 -1.67 -23.68
C LYS A 44 9.32 -0.60 -23.15
N VAL A 45 8.70 0.12 -24.07
CA VAL A 45 7.72 1.17 -23.78
C VAL A 45 6.29 0.62 -23.90
N THR A 46 5.46 0.95 -22.93
CA THR A 46 4.01 0.74 -22.97
C THR A 46 3.34 2.09 -22.81
N MET A 47 2.66 2.55 -23.86
CA MET A 47 1.92 3.80 -23.82
C MET A 47 0.58 3.60 -23.13
N LEU A 48 0.25 4.50 -22.21
CA LEU A 48 -1.03 4.53 -21.49
C LEU A 48 -1.97 5.56 -22.12
N PHE A 49 -1.40 6.62 -22.70
CA PHE A 49 -2.13 7.66 -23.40
C PHE A 49 -1.24 8.31 -24.46
N GLU A 50 -1.77 8.48 -25.66
CA GLU A 50 -1.18 9.29 -26.74
C GLU A 50 -2.33 10.03 -27.42
N GLY A 51 -2.37 11.35 -27.26
CA GLY A 51 -3.49 12.15 -27.77
C GLY A 51 -3.41 13.62 -27.39
N HIS A 52 -4.36 14.40 -27.90
CA HIS A 52 -4.49 15.81 -27.55
C HIS A 52 -5.26 16.00 -26.24
N VAL A 53 -4.82 16.96 -25.43
CA VAL A 53 -5.51 17.37 -24.20
C VAL A 53 -5.87 18.84 -24.29
N LEU A 54 -7.15 19.19 -24.12
CA LEU A 54 -7.60 20.57 -24.16
C LEU A 54 -7.31 21.27 -22.83
N GLY A 55 -6.46 22.30 -22.87
CA GLY A 55 -6.27 23.26 -21.80
C GLY A 55 -7.11 24.50 -22.07
N LEU A 56 -8.06 24.78 -21.18
CA LEU A 56 -8.83 26.03 -21.20
C LEU A 56 -8.27 26.96 -20.12
N PRO A 57 -8.24 28.28 -20.36
CA PRO A 57 -7.91 29.25 -19.33
C PRO A 57 -8.97 29.21 -18.21
N ASP A 58 -8.57 29.58 -17.00
CA ASP A 58 -9.52 29.79 -15.92
C ASP A 58 -10.39 31.02 -16.24
N GLU A 59 -11.59 31.09 -15.64
CA GLU A 59 -12.42 32.29 -15.76
C GLU A 59 -11.61 33.51 -15.27
N PRO A 60 -11.63 34.63 -16.03
CA PRO A 60 -10.91 35.82 -15.62
C PRO A 60 -11.41 36.24 -14.24
N LYS A 61 -10.49 36.34 -13.27
CA LYS A 61 -10.82 36.79 -11.92
C LYS A 61 -11.35 38.22 -12.03
N GLU A 62 -12.66 38.40 -11.86
CA GLU A 62 -13.18 39.75 -11.59
C GLU A 62 -12.42 40.30 -10.37
N LEU A 63 -11.88 41.52 -10.49
CA LEU A 63 -11.29 42.29 -9.40
C LEU A 63 -12.38 42.65 -8.38
N LYS A 64 -12.93 41.66 -7.68
CA LYS A 64 -13.69 41.88 -6.48
C LYS A 64 -12.70 41.86 -5.32
N THR A 65 -12.58 43.01 -4.67
CA THR A 65 -12.05 43.19 -3.32
C THR A 65 -12.88 42.37 -2.34
N GLU A 66 -12.79 41.05 -2.41
CA GLU A 66 -13.26 40.18 -1.34
C GLU A 66 -12.06 39.87 -0.44
N GLU A 67 -12.27 40.01 0.87
CA GLU A 67 -11.37 39.50 1.90
C GLU A 67 -10.93 38.07 1.54
N PRO A 68 -9.69 37.65 1.88
CA PRO A 68 -9.20 36.32 1.54
C PRO A 68 -10.08 35.25 2.16
N LYS A 69 -11.11 34.83 1.42
CA LYS A 69 -11.97 33.71 1.79
C LYS A 69 -11.08 32.49 1.82
N LEU A 70 -11.11 31.76 2.94
CA LEU A 70 -10.46 30.47 3.08
C LEU A 70 -10.92 29.60 1.89
N LYS A 71 -10.02 29.37 0.93
CA LYS A 71 -10.28 28.45 -0.16
C LYS A 71 -10.29 27.05 0.44
N TYR A 72 -11.49 26.53 0.69
CA TYR A 72 -11.65 25.12 0.95
C TYR A 72 -11.06 24.36 -0.24
N LEU A 73 -10.12 23.44 0.04
CA LEU A 73 -9.69 22.47 -0.97
C LEU A 73 -10.94 21.77 -1.48
N ASN A 74 -11.18 21.86 -2.79
CA ASN A 74 -12.28 21.14 -3.41
C ASN A 74 -12.12 19.66 -3.04
N LYS A 75 -13.19 19.02 -2.55
CA LYS A 75 -13.18 17.64 -1.97
C LYS A 75 -12.66 16.56 -2.93
N SER A 76 -12.35 16.93 -4.17
CA SER A 76 -11.94 16.08 -5.27
C SER A 76 -10.44 15.90 -5.45
N VAL A 77 -9.57 16.58 -4.67
CA VAL A 77 -8.12 16.31 -4.72
C VAL A 77 -7.81 15.17 -3.75
N PRO A 78 -7.44 13.96 -4.22
CA PRO A 78 -7.11 12.85 -3.32
C PRO A 78 -6.10 13.25 -2.24
N LEU A 79 -6.44 12.97 -0.99
CA LEU A 79 -5.57 13.21 0.17
C LEU A 79 -4.19 12.55 0.02
N LEU A 80 -4.12 11.43 -0.70
CA LEU A 80 -2.87 10.74 -1.03
C LEU A 80 -1.93 11.61 -1.89
N LEU A 81 -2.48 12.43 -2.79
CA LEU A 81 -1.71 13.38 -3.59
C LEU A 81 -1.21 14.53 -2.74
N LEU A 82 -2.08 15.09 -1.89
CA LEU A 82 -1.68 16.12 -0.95
C LEU A 82 -0.59 15.61 0.00
N ALA A 83 -0.67 14.37 0.49
CA ALA A 83 0.36 13.78 1.33
C ALA A 83 1.72 13.68 0.63
N ASP A 84 1.76 13.31 -0.65
CA ASP A 84 2.99 13.24 -1.45
C ASP A 84 3.58 14.64 -1.70
N TYR A 85 2.75 15.59 -2.14
CA TYR A 85 3.15 16.98 -2.37
C TYR A 85 3.61 17.71 -1.11
N LEU A 86 3.01 17.38 0.04
CA LEU A 86 3.29 17.98 1.35
C LEU A 86 4.33 17.18 2.15
N SER A 87 4.86 16.09 1.61
CA SER A 87 5.88 15.29 2.28
C SER A 87 7.18 16.10 2.43
N GLY A 88 7.75 16.10 3.64
CA GLY A 88 9.01 16.79 3.95
C GLY A 88 8.85 18.24 4.44
N LYS A 89 9.99 18.95 4.58
CA LYS A 89 10.04 20.33 5.09
C LYS A 89 9.92 21.32 3.92
N HIS A 90 8.81 22.04 3.84
CA HIS A 90 8.59 23.10 2.84
C HIS A 90 8.40 24.46 3.51
N LYS A 91 8.80 25.53 2.82
CA LYS A 91 8.46 26.90 3.22
C LYS A 91 6.97 27.16 3.01
N LYS A 92 6.36 27.99 3.86
CA LYS A 92 4.92 28.30 3.82
C LYS A 92 4.48 28.81 2.45
N GLU A 93 5.27 29.66 1.82
CA GLU A 93 4.97 30.26 0.52
C GLU A 93 4.88 29.19 -0.58
N LYS A 94 5.79 28.21 -0.53
CA LYS A 94 5.80 27.07 -1.43
C LYS A 94 4.60 26.15 -1.22
N LEU A 95 4.16 25.97 0.03
CA LEU A 95 2.95 25.21 0.35
C LEU A 95 1.69 25.90 -0.19
N VAL A 96 1.60 27.22 -0.02
CA VAL A 96 0.50 28.02 -0.58
C VAL A 96 0.48 27.91 -2.10
N GLU A 97 1.63 28.09 -2.76
CA GLU A 97 1.76 27.94 -4.21
C GLU A 97 1.31 26.54 -4.70
N ILE A 98 1.73 25.47 -4.01
CA ILE A 98 1.33 24.10 -4.34
C ILE A 98 -0.19 23.93 -4.24
N LEU A 99 -0.79 24.43 -3.16
CA LEU A 99 -2.22 24.30 -2.90
C LEU A 99 -3.07 25.14 -3.87
N GLU A 100 -2.61 26.34 -4.22
CA GLU A 100 -3.28 27.20 -5.21
C GLU A 100 -3.21 26.60 -6.62
N ASN A 101 -2.04 26.09 -7.02
CA ASN A 101 -1.83 25.50 -8.34
C ASN A 101 -2.47 24.11 -8.50
N ILE A 102 -2.74 23.40 -7.40
CA ILE A 102 -3.48 22.14 -7.44
C ILE A 102 -4.93 22.38 -7.88
N GLN A 103 -5.54 23.50 -7.47
CA GLN A 103 -6.93 23.79 -7.78
C GLN A 103 -7.16 24.21 -9.24
N SER A 104 -6.17 24.82 -9.88
CA SER A 104 -6.18 25.24 -11.29
C SER A 104 -5.62 24.17 -12.23
N GLY A 105 -5.32 22.97 -11.72
CA GLY A 105 -4.81 21.85 -12.50
C GLY A 105 -5.90 20.91 -12.99
N ARG A 106 -5.77 20.40 -14.22
CA ARG A 106 -6.56 19.25 -14.68
C ARG A 106 -5.87 17.97 -14.25
N HIS A 107 -6.59 17.13 -13.51
CA HIS A 107 -6.06 15.89 -12.94
C HIS A 107 -6.50 14.67 -13.75
N TYR A 108 -5.54 13.89 -14.21
CA TYR A 108 -5.75 12.66 -14.95
C TYR A 108 -5.14 11.49 -14.18
N TYR A 109 -5.80 10.34 -14.26
CA TYR A 109 -5.38 9.10 -13.60
C TYR A 109 -5.22 8.01 -14.64
N PHE A 110 -4.03 7.44 -14.72
CA PHE A 110 -3.72 6.31 -15.57
C PHE A 110 -3.36 5.11 -14.71
N THR A 111 -3.88 3.94 -15.06
CA THR A 111 -3.54 2.70 -14.36
C THR A 111 -2.61 1.88 -15.24
N TYR A 112 -1.58 1.31 -14.62
CA TYR A 112 -0.69 0.35 -15.25
C TYR A 112 -0.66 -0.93 -14.44
N LYS A 113 -1.14 -2.01 -15.05
CA LYS A 113 -1.05 -3.34 -14.49
C LYS A 113 0.30 -3.95 -14.84
N VAL A 114 1.13 -4.19 -13.83
CA VAL A 114 2.43 -4.83 -14.00
C VAL A 114 2.21 -6.27 -14.43
N PRO A 115 2.73 -6.71 -15.58
CA PRO A 115 2.61 -8.10 -16.01
C PRO A 115 3.17 -9.08 -14.96
N LYS A 116 2.59 -10.27 -14.86
CA LYS A 116 3.05 -11.31 -13.90
C LYS A 116 4.50 -11.76 -14.15
N ASN A 117 5.00 -11.58 -15.37
CA ASN A 117 6.34 -11.92 -15.81
C ASN A 117 7.19 -10.67 -16.14
N ALA A 118 6.78 -9.48 -15.65
CA ALA A 118 7.49 -8.24 -15.95
C ALA A 118 8.92 -8.27 -15.37
N PRO A 119 9.92 -7.67 -16.03
CA PRO A 119 11.27 -7.60 -15.48
C PRO A 119 11.27 -6.85 -14.14
N LEU A 120 12.09 -7.29 -13.20
CA LEU A 120 12.28 -6.58 -11.94
C LEU A 120 13.14 -5.33 -12.17
N GLY A 121 12.84 -4.31 -11.40
CA GLY A 121 13.67 -3.14 -11.19
C GLY A 121 12.99 -1.82 -11.46
N LYS A 122 13.76 -0.80 -11.87
CA LYS A 122 13.30 0.58 -12.03
C LYS A 122 12.53 0.81 -13.34
N TYR A 123 11.26 1.17 -13.21
CA TYR A 123 10.39 1.57 -14.32
C TYR A 123 10.33 3.08 -14.38
N HIS A 124 10.54 3.64 -15.57
CA HIS A 124 10.51 5.07 -15.81
C HIS A 124 9.21 5.47 -16.48
N LEU A 125 8.62 6.56 -16.00
CA LEU A 125 7.47 7.16 -16.65
C LEU A 125 7.94 8.00 -17.85
N ILE A 126 7.23 7.87 -18.96
CA ILE A 126 7.27 8.79 -20.09
C ILE A 126 6.15 9.79 -19.85
N SER A 127 6.51 11.07 -19.75
CA SER A 127 5.55 12.17 -19.61
C SER A 127 6.03 13.32 -20.49
N GLU A 128 5.55 13.33 -21.72
CA GLU A 128 5.92 14.31 -22.74
C GLU A 128 4.72 15.17 -23.11
N ILE A 129 4.95 16.48 -23.19
CA ILE A 129 3.99 17.45 -23.71
C ILE A 129 4.62 18.13 -24.92
N HIS A 130 3.98 18.01 -26.07
CA HIS A 130 4.41 18.62 -27.32
C HIS A 130 3.49 19.81 -27.63
N ILE A 131 4.06 21.00 -27.69
CA ILE A 131 3.34 22.24 -27.98
C ILE A 131 4.19 23.14 -28.87
N ASN A 132 3.63 23.61 -30.00
CA ASN A 132 4.32 24.49 -30.95
C ASN A 132 5.71 23.99 -31.41
N GLY A 133 5.88 22.67 -31.53
CA GLY A 133 7.16 22.05 -31.91
C GLY A 133 8.17 21.88 -30.75
N GLU A 134 7.84 22.32 -29.53
CA GLU A 134 8.66 22.13 -28.34
C GLU A 134 8.23 20.89 -27.54
N LEU A 135 9.21 20.14 -27.03
CA LEU A 135 9.00 19.09 -26.04
C LEU A 135 9.20 19.66 -24.64
N ARG A 136 8.15 19.55 -23.81
CA ARG A 136 8.20 19.85 -22.37
C ARG A 136 8.07 18.57 -21.57
N LEU A 137 9.02 18.36 -20.68
CA LEU A 137 9.02 17.24 -19.74
C LEU A 137 8.36 17.65 -18.42
N SER A 138 7.96 16.64 -17.65
CA SER A 138 7.46 16.79 -16.29
C SER A 138 8.48 17.54 -15.40
N LYS A 139 7.99 18.47 -14.57
CA LYS A 139 8.81 19.14 -13.54
C LYS A 139 9.33 18.16 -12.48
N THR A 140 8.72 16.98 -12.36
CA THR A 140 9.14 15.90 -11.44
C THR A 140 9.91 14.80 -12.16
N ALA A 141 10.46 15.06 -13.36
CA ALA A 141 11.13 14.04 -14.17
C ALA A 141 12.21 13.22 -13.43
N ALA A 142 12.89 13.81 -12.44
CA ALA A 142 13.86 13.11 -11.59
C ALA A 142 13.22 11.98 -10.76
N ASP A 143 11.98 12.17 -10.33
CA ASP A 143 11.22 11.28 -9.45
C ASP A 143 10.14 10.48 -10.20
N ASP A 144 10.07 10.61 -11.52
CA ASP A 144 9.08 9.98 -12.40
C ASP A 144 9.45 8.50 -12.67
N PHE A 145 9.55 7.72 -11.60
CA PHE A 145 9.81 6.29 -11.63
C PHE A 145 9.10 5.55 -10.47
N PHE A 146 9.04 4.23 -10.59
CA PHE A 146 8.67 3.30 -9.53
C PHE A 146 9.50 2.01 -9.65
N PHE A 147 9.54 1.19 -8.61
CA PHE A 147 10.24 -0.09 -8.62
C PHE A 147 9.28 -1.26 -8.67
N VAL A 148 9.60 -2.27 -9.48
CA VAL A 148 8.99 -3.60 -9.41
C VAL A 148 9.99 -4.51 -8.73
N GLU A 149 9.67 -4.99 -7.54
CA GLU A 149 10.62 -5.67 -6.66
C GLU A 149 10.08 -7.03 -6.23
N LYS A 150 11.00 -7.90 -5.80
CA LYS A 150 10.65 -9.23 -5.29
C LYS A 150 11.65 -9.66 -4.22
N MET A 151 11.12 -10.10 -3.09
CA MET A 151 11.87 -10.69 -1.99
C MET A 151 11.46 -12.15 -1.81
N SER A 152 12.36 -12.97 -1.28
CA SER A 152 12.03 -14.33 -0.83
C SER A 152 12.85 -14.72 0.40
N SER A 153 12.32 -15.65 1.19
CA SER A 153 13.08 -16.41 2.19
C SER A 153 13.35 -17.83 1.67
N LYS A 154 14.59 -18.32 1.76
CA LYS A 154 14.97 -19.65 1.22
C LYS A 154 15.05 -20.77 2.25
N LYS A 155 15.50 -20.50 3.49
CA LYS A 155 15.68 -21.54 4.52
C LYS A 155 15.86 -20.94 5.91
N ILE A 156 15.37 -21.65 6.91
CA ILE A 156 15.66 -21.38 8.32
C ILE A 156 16.72 -22.36 8.76
N GLU A 157 17.89 -21.86 9.14
CA GLU A 157 18.97 -22.69 9.69
C GLU A 157 18.96 -22.52 11.21
N LYS A 158 18.89 -23.64 11.94
CA LYS A 158 19.13 -23.64 13.38
C LYS A 158 20.65 -23.64 13.60
N PHE A 159 21.18 -22.58 14.17
CA PHE A 159 22.60 -22.45 14.49
C PHE A 159 22.75 -22.07 15.97
N ASN A 160 23.35 -22.95 16.78
CA ASN A 160 23.59 -22.74 18.22
C ASN A 160 22.35 -22.21 18.98
N ASP A 161 21.23 -22.95 18.91
CA ASP A 161 19.92 -22.59 19.48
C ASP A 161 19.24 -21.30 18.98
N HIS A 162 19.86 -20.60 18.03
CA HIS A 162 19.24 -19.48 17.32
C HIS A 162 18.72 -19.90 15.94
N HIS A 163 17.57 -19.37 15.55
CA HIS A 163 17.06 -19.52 14.19
C HIS A 163 17.59 -18.36 13.34
N GLN A 164 18.16 -18.67 12.19
CA GLN A 164 18.55 -17.67 11.19
C GLN A 164 17.74 -17.91 9.93
N VAL A 165 17.31 -16.85 9.27
CA VAL A 165 16.66 -16.94 7.96
C VAL A 165 17.55 -16.32 6.89
N LEU A 166 17.63 -17.00 5.75
CA LEU A 166 18.27 -16.45 4.56
C LEU A 166 17.22 -15.72 3.72
N ILE A 167 17.37 -14.40 3.61
CA ILE A 167 16.54 -13.55 2.75
C ILE A 167 17.30 -13.17 1.49
N PHE A 168 16.58 -13.06 0.37
CA PHE A 168 17.15 -12.71 -0.92
C PHE A 168 16.33 -11.62 -1.60
N ASN A 169 17.02 -10.57 -2.06
CA ASN A 169 16.45 -9.56 -2.95
C ASN A 169 16.66 -9.99 -4.40
N HIS A 170 15.58 -10.27 -5.12
CA HIS A 170 15.67 -10.64 -6.55
C HIS A 170 15.81 -9.42 -7.46
N SER A 171 15.71 -8.21 -6.91
CA SER A 171 15.69 -6.96 -7.68
C SER A 171 17.10 -6.38 -7.80
N PRO A 172 17.42 -5.68 -8.91
CA PRO A 172 18.71 -5.01 -9.07
C PRO A 172 18.92 -3.80 -8.14
N GLU A 173 17.84 -3.20 -7.66
CA GLU A 173 17.89 -2.02 -6.79
C GLU A 173 17.78 -2.38 -5.32
N LYS A 174 18.15 -1.40 -4.49
CA LYS A 174 18.02 -1.52 -3.05
C LYS A 174 16.55 -1.59 -2.63
N THR A 175 16.28 -2.53 -1.73
CA THR A 175 14.94 -2.80 -1.21
C THR A 175 14.93 -2.60 0.31
N PRO A 176 14.21 -1.57 0.81
CA PRO A 176 13.95 -1.41 2.24
C PRO A 176 13.12 -2.58 2.74
N VAL A 177 13.58 -3.17 3.82
CA VAL A 177 12.91 -4.30 4.46
C VAL A 177 12.82 -4.07 5.96
N LYS A 178 11.80 -4.68 6.54
CA LYS A 178 11.54 -4.65 7.97
C LYS A 178 11.25 -6.06 8.44
N ILE A 179 11.99 -6.52 9.44
CA ILE A 179 11.71 -7.77 10.11
C ILE A 179 11.02 -7.46 11.43
N VAL A 180 9.84 -8.05 11.62
CA VAL A 180 9.04 -7.92 12.83
C VAL A 180 8.98 -9.26 13.51
N GLY A 181 9.58 -9.35 14.70
CA GLY A 181 9.42 -10.48 15.61
C GLY A 181 8.32 -10.19 16.62
N CYS A 182 7.41 -11.13 16.83
CA CYS A 182 6.23 -10.99 17.65
C CYS A 182 6.29 -11.94 18.86
N ILE A 183 6.00 -11.42 20.05
CA ILE A 183 5.98 -12.18 21.31
C ILE A 183 4.59 -12.01 21.92
N PRO A 184 3.75 -13.06 21.94
CA PRO A 184 2.48 -13.03 22.67
C PRO A 184 2.75 -12.90 24.17
N THR A 185 2.01 -12.03 24.85
CA THR A 185 2.07 -11.90 26.32
C THR A 185 0.92 -12.68 26.97
N LEU A 186 1.07 -12.97 28.27
CA LEU A 186 0.04 -13.67 29.07
C LEU A 186 -1.29 -12.90 29.13
N GLU A 187 -1.27 -11.58 28.95
CA GLU A 187 -2.46 -10.72 28.92
C GLU A 187 -3.18 -10.73 27.56
N GLY A 188 -2.76 -11.58 26.62
CA GLY A 188 -3.30 -11.58 25.25
C GLY A 188 -2.89 -10.37 24.42
N LYS A 189 -1.88 -9.59 24.89
CA LYS A 189 -1.25 -8.51 24.12
C LYS A 189 -0.09 -9.06 23.31
N MET A 190 0.46 -8.22 22.43
CA MET A 190 1.61 -8.57 21.61
C MET A 190 2.73 -7.55 21.80
N GLN A 191 3.92 -8.03 22.12
CA GLN A 191 5.14 -7.23 22.08
C GLN A 191 5.88 -7.49 20.76
N THR A 192 6.37 -6.44 20.12
CA THR A 192 7.08 -6.54 18.84
C THR A 192 8.52 -6.08 18.96
N THR A 193 9.42 -6.79 18.30
CA THR A 193 10.79 -6.36 18.02
C THR A 193 10.89 -6.02 16.53
N VAL A 194 11.47 -4.86 16.20
CA VAL A 194 11.53 -4.35 14.84
C VAL A 194 12.98 -4.13 14.45
N ASN A 195 13.38 -4.71 13.32
CA ASN A 195 14.67 -4.46 12.69
C ASN A 195 14.44 -3.93 11.27
N VAL A 196 14.92 -2.72 10.98
CA VAL A 196 14.78 -2.08 9.66
C VAL A 196 16.14 -1.92 9.03
N PHE A 197 16.28 -2.35 7.78
CA PHE A 197 17.51 -2.22 7.01
C PHE A 197 17.21 -2.23 5.51
N GLU A 198 18.22 -1.89 4.70
CA GLU A 198 18.14 -2.02 3.25
C GLU A 198 18.89 -3.27 2.78
N MET A 199 18.27 -4.02 1.88
CA MET A 199 18.91 -5.07 1.10
C MET A 199 19.48 -4.47 -0.18
N GLY A 200 20.75 -4.71 -0.46
CA GLY A 200 21.40 -4.44 -1.73
C GLY A 200 20.74 -5.19 -2.89
N GLY A 201 21.01 -4.73 -4.11
CA GLY A 201 20.55 -5.41 -5.32
C GLY A 201 21.16 -6.80 -5.42
N TYR A 202 20.33 -7.82 -5.66
CA TYR A 202 20.75 -9.22 -5.70
C TYR A 202 21.49 -9.72 -4.43
N GLU A 203 21.28 -9.04 -3.29
CA GLU A 203 21.92 -9.44 -2.02
C GLU A 203 21.21 -10.66 -1.42
N GLU A 204 22.00 -11.64 -0.97
CA GLU A 204 21.61 -12.66 -0.01
C GLU A 204 22.14 -12.29 1.37
N LYS A 205 21.25 -12.28 2.38
CA LYS A 205 21.61 -11.89 3.74
C LYS A 205 21.05 -12.86 4.76
N LYS A 206 21.91 -13.31 5.68
CA LYS A 206 21.49 -14.06 6.86
C LYS A 206 21.03 -13.09 7.93
N VAL A 207 19.83 -13.30 8.46
CA VAL A 207 19.26 -12.48 9.53
C VAL A 207 18.90 -13.36 10.72
N PRO A 208 19.40 -13.06 11.93
CA PRO A 208 18.95 -13.76 13.13
C PRO A 208 17.48 -13.46 13.42
N LEU A 209 16.72 -14.51 13.74
CA LEU A 209 15.36 -14.39 14.23
C LEU A 209 15.37 -14.36 15.74
N THR A 210 14.81 -13.29 16.31
CA THR A 210 14.70 -13.09 17.75
C THR A 210 13.50 -13.86 18.35
N THR A 211 12.54 -14.28 17.52
CA THR A 211 11.29 -14.91 17.98
C THR A 211 10.84 -16.01 17.03
N SER A 212 10.06 -16.97 17.54
CA SER A 212 9.40 -18.03 16.75
C SER A 212 8.19 -17.56 15.94
N LEU A 213 7.90 -16.24 15.95
CA LEU A 213 6.81 -15.63 15.18
C LEU A 213 7.37 -14.36 14.51
N SER A 214 8.00 -14.53 13.35
CA SER A 214 8.67 -13.43 12.65
C SER A 214 8.20 -13.27 11.20
N PHE A 215 8.12 -12.02 10.76
CA PHE A 215 7.66 -11.65 9.42
C PHE A 215 8.67 -10.72 8.76
N LEU A 216 8.90 -10.92 7.46
CA LEU A 216 9.56 -9.97 6.59
C LEU A 216 8.50 -9.12 5.90
N LEU A 217 8.58 -7.82 6.12
CA LEU A 217 7.78 -6.80 5.46
C LEU A 217 8.64 -6.09 4.43
N TYR A 218 8.13 -5.96 3.21
CA TYR A 218 8.75 -5.16 2.14
C TYR A 218 7.67 -4.50 1.30
N ASN A 219 8.05 -3.78 0.24
CA ASN A 219 7.09 -3.11 -0.64
C ASN A 219 6.21 -2.09 0.10
N GLU A 220 6.82 -1.17 0.86
CA GLU A 220 6.09 -0.24 1.74
C GLU A 220 5.16 -0.97 2.73
N GLU A 221 5.63 -2.10 3.27
CA GLU A 221 4.94 -2.98 4.21
C GLU A 221 3.67 -3.68 3.67
N ARG A 222 3.34 -3.56 2.37
CA ARG A 222 2.20 -4.26 1.77
C ARG A 222 2.43 -5.75 1.55
N GLN A 223 3.68 -6.17 1.47
CA GLN A 223 4.03 -7.57 1.26
C GLN A 223 4.58 -8.17 2.54
N VAL A 224 3.99 -9.29 2.95
CA VAL A 224 4.30 -10.00 4.20
C VAL A 224 4.79 -11.40 3.84
N ILE A 225 6.01 -11.74 4.22
CA ILE A 225 6.58 -13.07 4.06
C ILE A 225 6.80 -13.64 5.47
N PRO A 226 6.09 -14.71 5.86
CA PRO A 226 6.36 -15.39 7.12
C PRO A 226 7.74 -16.05 7.09
N LEU A 227 8.51 -15.89 8.18
CA LEU A 227 9.89 -16.38 8.26
C LEU A 227 10.02 -17.71 9.04
N GLN A 228 8.89 -18.37 9.34
CA GLN A 228 8.85 -19.75 9.85
C GLN A 228 8.09 -20.72 8.92
N GLU A 229 8.49 -21.99 8.93
CA GLU A 229 7.96 -23.03 8.02
C GLU A 229 6.49 -23.44 8.30
N SER A 230 5.86 -22.95 9.38
CA SER A 230 4.49 -23.36 9.76
C SER A 230 3.52 -22.19 9.93
N PHE A 231 3.39 -21.34 8.91
CA PHE A 231 2.40 -20.25 8.85
C PHE A 231 1.18 -20.59 7.98
N THR A 232 0.85 -21.87 7.88
CA THR A 232 -0.41 -22.33 7.31
C THR A 232 -1.45 -22.49 8.42
N ASN A 233 -2.73 -22.28 8.09
CA ASN A 233 -3.87 -22.49 9.02
C ASN A 233 -3.85 -21.58 10.24
N LEU A 234 -3.48 -20.31 10.03
CA LEU A 234 -3.72 -19.24 11.00
C LEU A 234 -5.21 -18.94 11.09
N LEU A 235 -5.69 -18.58 12.27
CA LEU A 235 -7.10 -18.32 12.52
C LEU A 235 -7.36 -16.82 12.58
N LEU A 236 -8.23 -16.33 11.70
CA LEU A 236 -8.68 -14.94 11.68
C LEU A 236 -10.19 -14.89 11.79
N ARG A 237 -10.68 -14.20 12.82
CA ARG A 237 -12.10 -13.86 12.95
C ARG A 237 -12.54 -13.04 11.74
N ASN A 238 -13.76 -13.28 11.27
CA ASN A 238 -14.35 -12.55 10.16
C ASN A 238 -14.50 -11.07 10.52
N GLN A 239 -13.66 -10.23 9.91
CA GLN A 239 -13.59 -8.79 10.18
C GLN A 239 -14.80 -8.02 9.62
N GLN A 240 -15.66 -8.67 8.83
CA GLN A 240 -16.88 -8.07 8.28
C GLN A 240 -18.07 -8.17 9.25
N ILE A 241 -17.94 -8.97 10.32
CA ILE A 241 -18.99 -9.18 11.30
C ILE A 241 -18.89 -8.12 12.40
N SER A 242 -20.00 -7.44 12.67
CA SER A 242 -20.06 -6.47 13.76
C SER A 242 -20.20 -7.19 15.10
N SER A 243 -19.47 -6.75 16.12
CA SER A 243 -19.54 -7.32 17.47
C SER A 243 -20.07 -6.30 18.47
N LEU A 244 -21.05 -6.70 19.29
CA LEU A 244 -21.52 -5.93 20.45
C LEU A 244 -21.11 -6.66 21.73
N ASN A 245 -20.48 -5.94 22.65
CA ASN A 245 -20.09 -6.46 23.96
C ASN A 245 -21.05 -5.89 25.01
N LYS A 246 -21.79 -6.75 25.73
CA LYS A 246 -22.74 -6.34 26.77
C LYS A 246 -22.13 -6.47 28.17
N SER A 247 -22.72 -5.77 29.14
CA SER A 247 -22.39 -5.91 30.56
C SER A 247 -22.51 -7.38 31.00
N GLY A 248 -21.43 -7.96 31.52
CA GLY A 248 -21.31 -9.40 31.79
C GLY A 248 -20.27 -10.11 30.92
N GLY A 249 -19.80 -9.46 29.84
CA GLY A 249 -18.77 -10.00 28.95
C GLY A 249 -19.31 -10.87 27.82
N ASP A 250 -20.63 -10.88 27.62
CA ASP A 250 -21.32 -11.52 26.50
C ASP A 250 -21.03 -10.79 25.19
N ILE A 251 -20.70 -11.56 24.15
CA ILE A 251 -20.45 -11.04 22.80
C ILE A 251 -21.52 -11.53 21.85
N TYR A 252 -22.14 -10.59 21.15
CA TYR A 252 -23.12 -10.84 20.10
C TYR A 252 -22.53 -10.43 18.76
N LEU A 253 -22.62 -11.31 17.76
CA LEU A 253 -22.10 -11.12 16.42
C LEU A 253 -23.24 -10.94 15.42
N PHE A 254 -23.17 -9.88 14.62
CA PHE A 254 -24.20 -9.50 13.65
C PHE A 254 -23.67 -9.69 12.24
N LYS A 255 -24.14 -10.73 11.54
CA LYS A 255 -23.88 -10.93 10.11
C LYS A 255 -24.81 -10.02 9.30
N LYS A 256 -24.29 -9.41 8.24
CA LYS A 256 -25.01 -8.41 7.43
C LYS A 256 -26.32 -8.95 6.82
N GLU A 257 -26.36 -10.24 6.52
CA GLU A 257 -27.49 -10.89 5.83
C GLU A 257 -28.47 -11.57 6.80
N ASN A 258 -28.17 -11.60 8.10
CA ASN A 258 -29.00 -12.28 9.09
C ASN A 258 -29.79 -11.29 9.95
N THR A 259 -31.03 -11.64 10.23
CA THR A 259 -31.90 -10.87 11.13
C THR A 259 -31.59 -11.14 12.61
N GLU A 260 -30.91 -12.24 12.91
CA GLU A 260 -30.57 -12.67 14.27
C GLU A 260 -29.08 -12.56 14.55
N ALA A 261 -28.75 -12.21 15.79
CA ALA A 261 -27.37 -12.11 16.26
C ALA A 261 -26.89 -13.46 16.80
N TYR A 262 -25.67 -13.85 16.44
CA TYR A 262 -25.03 -15.03 16.99
C TYR A 262 -24.46 -14.70 18.37
N HIS A 263 -24.95 -15.38 19.40
CA HIS A 263 -24.46 -15.21 20.77
C HIS A 263 -23.29 -16.16 21.03
N LEU A 264 -22.12 -15.63 21.39
CA LEU A 264 -20.96 -16.44 21.71
C LEU A 264 -21.01 -16.91 23.17
N ASN A 265 -21.00 -18.22 23.38
CA ASN A 265 -20.72 -18.76 24.71
C ASN A 265 -19.28 -18.48 25.16
N GLU A 266 -18.94 -18.76 26.42
CA GLU A 266 -17.63 -18.41 26.98
C GLU A 266 -16.45 -18.98 26.17
N SER A 267 -16.52 -20.26 25.77
CA SER A 267 -15.46 -20.90 24.99
C SER A 267 -15.35 -20.29 23.59
N GLN A 268 -16.49 -20.02 22.92
CA GLN A 268 -16.53 -19.41 21.59
C GLN A 268 -15.97 -17.99 21.63
N ARG A 269 -16.30 -17.24 22.68
CA ARG A 269 -15.77 -15.90 22.93
C ARG A 269 -14.25 -15.90 23.07
N ILE A 270 -13.69 -16.84 23.83
CA ILE A 270 -12.24 -16.97 24.01
C ILE A 270 -11.58 -17.28 22.66
N LEU A 271 -12.11 -18.24 21.91
CA LEU A 271 -11.55 -18.58 20.60
C LEU A 271 -11.67 -17.42 19.60
N TRP A 272 -12.82 -16.75 19.55
CA TRP A 272 -13.07 -15.54 18.75
C TRP A 272 -12.05 -14.42 19.04
N GLN A 273 -11.74 -14.19 20.32
CA GLN A 273 -10.77 -13.17 20.72
C GLN A 273 -9.33 -13.56 20.36
N LYS A 274 -8.98 -14.85 20.46
CA LYS A 274 -7.64 -15.35 20.09
C LYS A 274 -7.42 -15.42 18.56
N ALA A 275 -8.48 -15.57 17.76
CA ALA A 275 -8.42 -15.66 16.30
C ALA A 275 -8.12 -14.31 15.63
N ASN A 276 -6.93 -13.77 15.86
CA ASN A 276 -6.49 -12.45 15.40
C ASN A 276 -5.52 -12.51 14.20
N GLY A 277 -5.41 -13.67 13.55
CA GLY A 277 -4.49 -13.91 12.43
C GLY A 277 -3.13 -14.49 12.84
N LEU A 278 -2.89 -14.74 14.14
CA LEU A 278 -1.61 -15.28 14.63
C LEU A 278 -1.76 -16.60 15.42
N LEU A 279 -3.00 -16.99 15.74
CA LEU A 279 -3.30 -18.28 16.39
C LEU A 279 -3.22 -19.41 15.37
N LYS A 280 -2.39 -20.42 15.66
CA LYS A 280 -2.26 -21.62 14.81
C LYS A 280 -3.28 -22.67 15.20
N THR A 281 -3.89 -23.33 14.22
CA THR A 281 -4.81 -24.46 14.44
C THR A 281 -4.16 -25.59 15.26
N GLU A 282 -2.86 -25.84 15.05
CA GLU A 282 -2.10 -26.88 15.77
C GLU A 282 -2.02 -26.64 17.28
N SER A 283 -2.07 -25.37 17.71
CA SER A 283 -1.99 -24.97 19.12
C SER A 283 -3.29 -25.18 19.89
N LEU A 284 -4.39 -25.50 19.19
CA LEU A 284 -5.69 -25.71 19.79
C LEU A 284 -5.80 -27.09 20.44
N THR A 285 -6.44 -27.12 21.61
CA THR A 285 -6.89 -28.35 22.26
C THR A 285 -7.97 -29.07 21.44
N LYS A 286 -8.24 -30.35 21.74
CA LYS A 286 -9.28 -31.13 21.03
C LYS A 286 -10.66 -30.44 21.09
N ASN A 287 -11.03 -29.88 22.25
CA ASN A 287 -12.31 -29.19 22.42
C ASN A 287 -12.34 -27.87 21.62
N GLU A 288 -11.25 -27.10 21.62
CA GLU A 288 -11.15 -25.88 20.81
C GLU A 288 -11.22 -26.18 19.30
N ARG A 289 -10.77 -27.36 18.85
CA ARG A 289 -10.89 -27.76 17.43
C ARG A 289 -12.32 -28.07 17.03
N MET A 290 -13.08 -28.78 17.87
CA MET A 290 -14.51 -29.01 17.61
C MET A 290 -15.28 -27.68 17.56
N LEU A 291 -14.93 -26.75 18.46
CA LEU A 291 -15.51 -25.41 18.47
C LEU A 291 -15.14 -24.60 17.23
N LEU A 292 -13.90 -24.73 16.76
CA LEU A 292 -13.44 -24.10 15.53
C LEU A 292 -14.25 -24.59 14.33
N GLU A 293 -14.54 -25.89 14.23
CA GLU A 293 -15.35 -26.46 13.14
C GLU A 293 -16.75 -25.81 13.08
N GLU A 294 -17.41 -25.64 14.23
CA GLU A 294 -18.68 -24.93 14.34
C GLU A 294 -18.55 -23.47 13.89
N MET A 295 -17.55 -22.75 14.41
CA MET A 295 -17.35 -21.33 14.10
C MET A 295 -16.93 -21.07 12.64
N VAL A 296 -16.22 -22.00 12.01
CA VAL A 296 -15.87 -21.95 10.59
C VAL A 296 -17.10 -22.25 9.72
N ALA A 297 -17.90 -23.25 10.08
CA ALA A 297 -19.15 -23.55 9.37
C ALA A 297 -20.12 -22.35 9.39
N GLU A 298 -20.09 -21.60 10.49
CA GLU A 298 -20.82 -20.36 10.66
C GLU A 298 -20.10 -19.12 10.08
N ASP A 299 -19.05 -19.25 9.29
CA ASP A 299 -18.35 -18.10 8.67
C ASP A 299 -17.84 -17.05 9.68
N LEU A 300 -17.67 -17.45 10.95
CA LEU A 300 -17.19 -16.57 12.03
C LEU A 300 -15.67 -16.52 12.05
N ILE A 301 -14.99 -17.63 11.77
CA ILE A 301 -13.53 -17.70 11.73
C ILE A 301 -13.10 -18.28 10.38
N HIS A 302 -12.03 -17.70 9.83
CA HIS A 302 -11.41 -18.09 8.58
C HIS A 302 -10.03 -18.70 8.82
N TYR A 303 -9.67 -19.67 7.98
CA TYR A 303 -8.30 -20.11 7.83
C TYR A 303 -7.55 -19.15 6.91
N LEU A 304 -6.42 -18.64 7.37
CA LEU A 304 -5.48 -17.85 6.58
C LEU A 304 -4.29 -18.70 6.17
N SER A 305 -3.90 -18.55 4.90
CA SER A 305 -2.59 -18.89 4.38
C SER A 305 -1.92 -17.58 3.97
N LEU A 306 -0.73 -17.32 4.50
CA LEU A 306 0.14 -16.21 4.12
C LEU A 306 1.18 -16.65 3.10
#